data_AF-A0A6N8HEX1-F1
#
_entry.id   AF-A0A6N8HEX1-F1
#
_cell.length_a   1.000
_cell.length_b   1.000
_cell.length_c   1.000
_cell.angle_alpha   90.00
_cell.angle_beta   90.00
_cell.angle_gamma   90.00
#
_symmetry.space_group_name_H-M   'P 1'
#
loop_
_entity.id
_entity.type
_entity.pdbx_description
1 polymer ?
#
loop_
_entity_poly.entity_id
_entity_poly.type
_entity_poly.pdbx_seq_one_letter_code
_entity_poly.pdbx_strand_id
1 'polypeptide(L)'
;MEIKGDGKDCFTKANITTLVNYSFGPDDGLTKFLFIRKNVTDSTSCVGLYNYVFTGLSSNEIVRKVLKFEDKIYNFSDKNESNNELALQEFISLYKDKFTKEKMDELIFQFQKGTEYRGSFF
;
A
#
# COMPACT_ATOMS: atom_id res chain seq x y z
N MET A 1 5.32 17.65 -1.72
CA MET A 1 5.04 16.36 -2.36
C MET A 1 3.64 16.41 -2.94
N GLU A 2 3.44 15.99 -4.18
CA GLU A 2 2.14 15.89 -4.85
C GLU A 2 1.69 14.42 -4.89
N ILE A 3 0.40 14.17 -4.65
CA ILE A 3 -0.19 12.83 -4.63
C ILE A 3 -1.06 12.64 -5.87
N LYS A 4 -0.86 11.52 -6.59
CA LYS A 4 -1.59 11.17 -7.81
C LYS A 4 -2.21 9.76 -7.71
N GLY A 5 -3.14 9.46 -8.60
CA GLY A 5 -3.74 8.12 -8.76
C GLY A 5 -5.14 7.97 -8.18
N ASP A 6 -5.77 6.84 -8.53
CA ASP A 6 -7.20 6.58 -8.28
C ASP A 6 -7.53 6.41 -6.80
N GLY A 7 -6.53 6.10 -5.95
CA GLY A 7 -6.73 5.88 -4.52
C GLY A 7 -6.49 7.08 -3.62
N LYS A 8 -6.10 8.23 -4.17
CA LYS A 8 -5.62 9.38 -3.37
C LYS A 8 -6.65 9.94 -2.39
N ASP A 9 -7.93 9.87 -2.75
CA ASP A 9 -9.08 10.36 -1.97
C ASP A 9 -9.30 9.55 -0.68
N CYS A 10 -8.88 8.29 -0.68
CA CYS A 10 -8.99 7.38 0.46
C CYS A 10 -7.88 7.55 1.51
N PHE A 11 -6.94 8.48 1.32
CA PHE A 11 -5.78 8.65 2.22
C PHE A 11 -5.77 10.04 2.86
N THR A 12 -5.71 10.06 4.19
CA THR A 12 -5.55 11.30 4.95
C THR A 12 -4.09 11.77 4.91
N LYS A 13 -3.85 13.05 5.22
CA LYS A 13 -2.48 13.60 5.36
C LYS A 13 -1.62 12.78 6.35
N ALA A 14 -2.22 12.26 7.41
CA ALA A 14 -1.54 11.38 8.36
C ALA A 14 -1.11 10.05 7.70
N ASN A 15 -2.01 9.39 6.96
CA ASN A 15 -1.67 8.16 6.24
C ASN A 15 -0.52 8.41 5.25
N ILE A 16 -0.59 9.51 4.49
CA ILE A 16 0.46 9.88 3.54
C ILE A 16 1.81 10.08 4.24
N THR A 17 1.83 10.75 5.40
CA THR A 17 3.06 10.95 6.18
C THR A 17 3.65 9.62 6.62
N THR A 18 2.81 8.68 7.07
CA THR A 18 3.23 7.31 7.41
C THR A 18 3.82 6.57 6.21
N LEU A 19 3.24 6.69 5.01
CA LEU A 19 3.76 6.04 3.79
C LEU A 19 5.15 6.57 3.42
N VAL A 20 5.36 7.89 3.55
CA VAL A 20 6.66 8.54 3.30
C VAL A 20 7.71 8.04 4.28
N ASN A 21 7.42 8.14 5.58
CA ASN A 21 8.38 7.76 6.63
C ASN A 21 8.70 6.27 6.63
N TYR A 22 7.78 5.43 6.16
CA TYR A 22 8.05 3.98 6.03
C TYR A 22 9.03 3.69 4.89
N SER A 23 8.95 4.44 3.79
CA SER A 23 9.74 4.16 2.60
C SER A 23 11.11 4.81 2.62
N PHE A 24 11.29 5.87 3.41
CA PHE A 24 12.46 6.71 3.36
C PHE A 24 12.91 7.20 4.73
N GLY A 25 14.23 7.21 4.91
CA GLY A 25 14.89 7.91 6.00
C GLY A 25 15.00 9.42 5.74
N PRO A 26 15.49 10.19 6.73
CA PRO A 26 15.64 11.64 6.65
C PRO A 26 16.53 12.13 5.49
N ASP A 27 17.45 11.29 5.03
CA ASP A 27 18.51 11.64 4.08
C ASP A 27 18.22 11.15 2.64
N ASP A 28 17.09 10.49 2.41
CA ASP A 28 16.73 9.99 1.08
C ASP A 28 16.23 11.15 0.21
N GLY A 29 17.02 11.52 -0.81
CA GLY A 29 16.76 12.65 -1.72
C GLY A 29 15.55 12.44 -2.65
N LEU A 30 14.35 12.60 -2.11
CA LEU A 30 13.09 12.29 -2.80
C LEU A 30 12.68 13.32 -3.87
N THR A 31 12.30 12.80 -5.05
CA THR A 31 11.44 13.54 -5.99
C THR A 31 9.98 13.50 -5.54
N LYS A 32 9.27 14.58 -5.84
CA LYS A 32 8.12 15.08 -5.08
C LYS A 32 6.81 14.28 -5.25
N PHE A 33 6.75 13.09 -5.86
CA PHE A 33 5.48 12.45 -6.21
C PHE A 33 5.23 11.11 -5.52
N LEU A 34 4.04 10.97 -4.92
CA LEU A 34 3.49 9.72 -4.40
C LEU A 34 2.30 9.32 -5.28
N PHE A 35 2.39 8.21 -5.99
CA PHE A 35 1.27 7.67 -6.76
C PHE A 35 0.58 6.57 -5.95
N ILE A 36 -0.75 6.63 -5.79
CA ILE A 36 -1.55 5.66 -5.05
C ILE A 36 -2.59 5.03 -5.98
N ARG A 37 -2.54 3.71 -6.13
CA ARG A 37 -3.48 2.94 -6.95
C ARG A 37 -4.40 2.10 -6.07
N LYS A 38 -5.69 2.08 -6.43
CA LYS A 38 -6.68 1.12 -5.92
C LYS A 38 -6.42 -0.25 -6.57
N ASN A 39 -6.28 -1.32 -5.78
CA ASN A 39 -6.25 -2.70 -6.31
C ASN A 39 -7.57 -3.39 -5.99
N VAL A 40 -7.82 -3.65 -4.71
CA VAL A 40 -9.03 -4.32 -4.24
C VAL A 40 -9.56 -3.55 -3.05
N THR A 41 -10.72 -2.91 -3.20
CA THR A 41 -11.26 -2.00 -2.18
C THR A 41 -12.76 -2.14 -2.05
N ASP A 42 -13.26 -1.99 -0.82
CA ASP A 42 -14.65 -1.63 -0.62
C ASP A 42 -14.83 -0.17 -1.04
N SER A 43 -15.61 0.04 -2.11
CA SER A 43 -15.85 1.37 -2.68
C SER A 43 -16.57 2.31 -1.71
N THR A 44 -17.22 1.76 -0.69
CA THR A 44 -18.04 2.50 0.27
C THR A 44 -17.21 3.08 1.42
N SER A 45 -16.22 2.33 1.91
CA SER A 45 -15.46 2.66 3.12
C SER A 45 -13.96 2.90 2.90
N CYS A 46 -13.48 2.88 1.65
CA CYS A 46 -12.06 3.11 1.32
C CYS A 46 -11.10 2.10 1.98
N VAL A 47 -11.61 0.96 2.46
CA VAL A 47 -10.86 -0.13 3.09
C VAL A 47 -10.43 -1.11 2.01
N GLY A 48 -9.22 -1.66 2.11
CA GLY A 48 -8.73 -2.60 1.11
C GLY A 48 -7.23 -2.57 0.87
N LEU A 49 -6.83 -3.21 -0.21
CA LEU A 49 -5.47 -3.25 -0.71
C LEU A 49 -5.23 -2.14 -1.73
N TYR A 50 -4.24 -1.31 -1.41
CA TYR A 50 -3.71 -0.29 -2.30
C TYR A 50 -2.25 -0.59 -2.57
N ASN A 51 -1.73 0.02 -3.63
CA ASN A 51 -0.31 0.11 -3.83
C ASN A 51 0.10 1.57 -3.96
N TYR A 52 1.34 1.86 -3.63
CA TYR A 52 1.90 3.15 -3.87
C TYR A 52 3.33 3.07 -4.41
N VAL A 53 3.68 4.10 -5.17
CA VAL A 53 4.99 4.25 -5.80
C VAL A 53 5.52 5.63 -5.49
N PHE A 54 6.79 5.69 -5.13
CA PHE A 54 7.55 6.92 -5.09
C PHE A 54 8.47 6.96 -6.30
N THR A 55 8.39 8.04 -7.08
CA THR A 55 9.25 8.21 -8.24
C THR A 55 10.47 9.05 -7.87
N GLY A 56 11.64 8.42 -7.86
CA GLY A 56 12.96 9.03 -7.70
C GLY A 56 13.44 9.75 -8.98
N LEU A 57 14.57 10.47 -8.91
CA LEU A 57 15.25 11.01 -10.10
C LEU A 57 15.83 9.88 -10.96
N SER A 58 16.17 8.75 -10.34
CA SER A 58 16.46 7.50 -11.02
C SER A 58 15.13 6.82 -11.38
N SER A 59 14.97 6.39 -12.62
CA SER A 59 13.75 5.80 -13.19
C SER A 59 13.30 4.46 -12.56
N ASN A 60 13.78 4.13 -11.36
CA ASN A 60 13.44 2.92 -10.63
C ASN A 60 12.19 3.17 -9.79
N GLU A 61 11.13 2.40 -10.05
CA GLU A 61 9.89 2.46 -9.29
C GLU A 61 9.81 1.27 -8.32
N ILE A 62 9.64 1.58 -7.04
CA ILE A 62 9.33 0.57 -6.01
C ILE A 62 7.83 0.65 -5.73
N VAL A 63 7.11 -0.43 -6.07
CA VAL A 63 5.68 -0.57 -5.78
C VAL A 63 5.53 -1.27 -4.45
N ARG A 64 5.05 -0.54 -3.44
CA ARG A 64 4.75 -1.09 -2.11
C ARG A 64 3.26 -1.36 -1.96
N LYS A 65 2.92 -2.45 -1.27
CA LYS A 65 1.53 -2.79 -0.93
C LYS A 65 1.18 -2.23 0.45
N VAL A 66 -0.05 -1.76 0.59
CA VAL A 66 -0.60 -1.26 1.85
C VAL A 66 -2.02 -1.76 2.04
N LEU A 67 -2.30 -2.32 3.22
CA LEU A 67 -3.66 -2.57 3.69
C LEU A 67 -4.16 -1.30 4.37
N LYS A 68 -5.26 -0.74 3.84
CA LYS A 68 -5.97 0.39 4.43
C LYS A 68 -7.14 -0.14 5.24
N PHE A 69 -7.12 0.13 6.54
CA PHE A 69 -8.24 -0.02 7.47
C PHE A 69 -9.00 1.30 7.52
N GLU A 70 -10.09 1.39 8.28
CA GLU A 70 -10.81 2.66 8.42
C GLU A 70 -9.93 3.75 9.09
N ASP A 71 -9.27 3.40 10.17
CA ASP A 71 -8.51 4.29 11.06
C ASP A 71 -6.97 4.21 10.87
N LYS A 72 -6.46 3.10 10.33
CA LYS A 72 -5.01 2.86 10.18
C LYS A 72 -4.62 2.33 8.81
N ILE A 73 -3.30 2.28 8.58
CA ILE A 73 -2.70 1.62 7.42
C ILE A 73 -1.60 0.66 7.88
N TYR A 74 -1.42 -0.40 7.12
CA TYR A 74 -0.35 -1.36 7.32
C TYR A 74 0.46 -1.52 6.04
N ASN A 75 1.74 -1.18 6.08
CA ASN A 75 2.66 -1.37 4.96
C ASN A 75 3.22 -2.80 4.97
N PHE A 76 3.26 -3.43 3.80
CA PHE A 76 3.98 -4.68 3.66
C PHE A 76 5.48 -4.51 3.96
N SER A 77 6.06 -5.46 4.68
CA SER A 77 7.49 -5.50 5.00
C SER A 77 8.14 -6.81 4.56
N ASP A 78 9.03 -6.77 3.57
CA ASP A 78 9.82 -7.94 3.15
C ASP A 78 10.74 -8.48 4.28
N LYS A 79 10.94 -7.70 5.35
CA LYS A 79 11.80 -8.04 6.49
C LYS A 79 11.05 -8.67 7.66
N ASN A 80 9.71 -8.68 7.65
CA ASN A 80 8.92 -9.14 8.78
C ASN A 80 7.63 -9.84 8.32
N GLU A 81 7.76 -11.11 7.98
CA GLU A 81 6.66 -11.96 7.53
C GLU A 81 5.57 -12.11 8.61
N SER A 82 5.96 -12.31 9.87
CA SER A 82 5.01 -12.46 10.99
C SER A 82 4.10 -11.24 11.15
N ASN A 83 4.64 -10.03 11.03
CA ASN A 83 3.80 -8.83 11.09
C ASN A 83 2.86 -8.73 9.88
N ASN A 84 3.32 -9.13 8.69
CA ASN A 84 2.46 -9.13 7.50
C ASN A 84 1.30 -10.12 7.67
N GLU A 85 1.59 -11.31 8.20
CA GLU A 85 0.57 -12.31 8.48
C GLU A 85 -0.44 -11.80 9.52
N LEU A 86 0.03 -11.23 10.63
CA LEU A 86 -0.83 -10.65 11.66
C LEU A 86 -1.73 -9.54 11.10
N ALA A 87 -1.18 -8.64 10.28
CA ALA A 87 -1.96 -7.58 9.65
C ALA A 87 -3.01 -8.13 8.67
N LEU A 88 -2.67 -9.18 7.92
CA LEU A 88 -3.61 -9.82 7.00
C LEU A 88 -4.72 -10.54 7.75
N GLN A 89 -4.38 -11.29 8.82
CA GLN A 89 -5.35 -11.96 9.68
C GLN A 89 -6.30 -10.95 10.35
N GLU A 90 -5.76 -9.84 10.86
CA GLU A 90 -6.56 -8.76 11.42
C GLU A 90 -7.51 -8.17 10.37
N PHE A 91 -6.99 -7.88 9.16
CA PHE A 91 -7.79 -7.35 8.07
C PHE A 91 -8.95 -8.29 7.69
N ILE A 92 -8.68 -9.58 7.53
CA ILE A 92 -9.70 -10.60 7.21
C ILE A 92 -10.73 -10.66 8.33
N SER A 93 -10.29 -10.69 9.59
CA SER A 93 -11.18 -10.77 10.75
C SER A 93 -12.18 -9.62 10.79
N LEU A 94 -11.71 -8.39 10.53
CA LEU A 94 -12.54 -7.19 10.59
C LEU A 94 -13.40 -6.95 9.35
N TYR A 95 -12.95 -7.39 8.17
CA TYR A 95 -13.54 -6.96 6.91
C TYR A 95 -13.99 -8.06 5.96
N LYS A 96 -13.87 -9.35 6.32
CA LYS A 96 -14.34 -10.47 5.46
C LYS A 96 -15.74 -10.27 4.90
N ASP A 97 -16.66 -9.68 5.67
CA ASP A 97 -18.06 -9.52 5.29
C ASP A 97 -18.28 -8.29 4.38
N LYS A 98 -17.27 -7.43 4.20
CA LYS A 98 -17.31 -6.28 3.28
C LYS A 98 -16.87 -6.64 1.86
N PHE A 99 -16.32 -7.84 1.65
CA PHE A 99 -15.82 -8.27 0.35
C PHE A 99 -16.48 -9.57 -0.07
N THR A 100 -16.62 -9.78 -1.38
CA THR A 100 -16.89 -11.12 -1.89
C THR A 100 -15.69 -12.02 -1.61
N LYS A 101 -15.92 -13.33 -1.53
CA LYS A 101 -14.84 -14.31 -1.39
C LYS A 101 -13.74 -14.12 -2.46
N GLU A 102 -14.14 -13.92 -3.72
CA GLU A 102 -13.21 -13.68 -4.83
C GLU A 102 -12.33 -12.45 -4.61
N LYS A 103 -12.91 -11.32 -4.19
CA LYS A 103 -12.13 -10.11 -3.88
C LYS A 103 -11.21 -10.32 -2.68
N MET A 104 -11.66 -11.06 -1.67
CA MET A 104 -10.83 -11.37 -0.50
C MET A 104 -9.65 -12.27 -0.89
N ASP A 105 -9.88 -13.30 -1.69
CA ASP A 105 -8.85 -14.19 -2.21
C ASP A 105 -7.84 -13.41 -3.08
N GLU A 106 -8.32 -12.51 -3.94
CA GLU A 106 -7.47 -11.61 -4.72
C GLU A 106 -6.62 -10.69 -3.83
N LEU A 107 -7.24 -10.08 -2.81
CA LEU A 107 -6.54 -9.22 -1.86
C LEU A 107 -5.42 -9.97 -1.13
N ILE A 108 -5.72 -11.17 -0.61
CA ILE A 108 -4.76 -12.03 0.09
C ILE A 108 -3.59 -12.34 -0.84
N PHE A 109 -3.88 -12.83 -2.04
CA PHE A 109 -2.88 -13.20 -3.03
C PHE A 109 -1.98 -12.01 -3.41
N GLN A 110 -2.59 -10.85 -3.69
CA GLN A 110 -1.86 -9.65 -4.10
C GLN A 110 -1.06 -9.03 -2.96
N PHE A 111 -1.52 -9.14 -1.71
CA PHE A 111 -0.77 -8.68 -0.54
C PHE A 111 0.45 -9.57 -0.28
N GLN A 112 0.29 -10.89 -0.40
CA GLN A 112 1.39 -11.86 -0.24
C GLN A 112 2.47 -11.75 -1.31
N LYS A 113 2.15 -11.23 -2.50
CA LYS A 113 3.16 -10.89 -3.52
C LYS A 113 4.16 -9.81 -3.08
N GLY A 114 3.87 -9.07 -2.01
CA GLY A 114 4.80 -8.14 -1.40
C GLY A 114 5.18 -6.97 -2.32
N THR A 115 6.44 -6.54 -2.22
CA THR A 115 6.98 -5.42 -2.99
C THR A 115 7.28 -5.83 -4.45
N GLU A 116 6.76 -5.08 -5.42
CA GLU A 116 7.11 -5.27 -6.84
C GLU A 116 8.09 -4.19 -7.31
N TYR A 117 9.20 -4.61 -7.90
CA TYR A 117 10.14 -3.69 -8.56
C TYR A 117 9.77 -3.56 -10.05
N ARG A 118 9.65 -2.33 -10.54
CA ARG A 118 9.39 -2.05 -11.96
C ARG A 118 10.46 -1.09 -12.50
N GLY A 119 11.25 -1.56 -13.45
CA GLY A 119 12.39 -0.85 -14.03
C GLY A 119 13.55 -1.79 -14.38
N SER A 120 14.40 -1.40 -15.32
CA SER A 120 15.53 -2.24 -15.75
C SER A 120 16.65 -2.26 -14.70
N PHE A 121 17.03 -3.48 -14.29
CA PHE A 121 18.38 -3.75 -13.83
C PHE A 121 19.31 -3.57 -15.05
N PHE A 122 20.29 -2.67 -14.94
CA PHE A 122 21.42 -2.66 -15.87
C PHE A 122 22.32 -3.87 -15.60
#